data_AF-A0A7W9FGZ7-F1
#
_entry.id   AF-A0A7W9FGZ7-F1
#
_cell.length_a   1.000
_cell.length_b   1.000
_cell.length_c   1.000
_cell.angle_alpha   90.00
_cell.angle_beta   90.00
_cell.angle_gamma   90.00
#
_symmetry.space_group_name_H-M   'P 1'
#
loop_
_entity.id
_entity.type
_entity.pdbx_description
1 polymer ?
#
loop_
_entity_poly.entity_id
_entity_poly.type
_entity_poly.pdbx_seq_one_letter_code
_entity_poly.pdbx_strand_id
1 'polypeptide(L)'
;MNTRILAVTVASAAFLGLAACSPAAETPATDATTAAADPMAPIAEPAAAASGTIVEVAQGNPDFTTLVSAVTSADLAGTLGGTGPFTVFAPTNAAFEKVPAATRESLMAPAGKADLTKILTYHVVPGRLTAADLTAQIEAGGGTATLTTVEGGTLTARAANGTITLTDENGGTSTVATADVAATNGVIHAIDTVVMPN
;
A
#
# COMPACT_ATOMS: atom_id res chain seq x y z
N MET A 1 39.74 11.52 -24.82
CA MET A 1 41.18 11.35 -24.54
C MET A 1 41.32 10.55 -23.24
N ASN A 2 41.68 9.27 -23.30
CA ASN A 2 43.04 8.71 -23.12
C ASN A 2 43.21 8.11 -21.70
N THR A 3 42.85 6.84 -21.47
CA THR A 3 43.71 5.62 -21.50
C THR A 3 44.81 5.60 -20.41
N ARG A 4 44.84 4.56 -19.55
CA ARG A 4 45.90 3.50 -19.46
C ARG A 4 45.91 2.73 -18.09
N ILE A 5 45.64 1.41 -18.03
CA ILE A 5 46.52 0.19 -18.05
C ILE A 5 46.99 -0.32 -16.65
N LEU A 6 47.01 -1.67 -16.50
CA LEU A 6 47.72 -2.61 -15.58
C LEU A 6 46.87 -3.17 -14.42
N ALA A 7 46.30 -4.40 -14.51
CA ALA A 7 46.90 -5.74 -14.49
C ALA A 7 47.53 -6.14 -13.14
N VAL A 8 47.06 -7.28 -12.55
CA VAL A 8 47.87 -8.40 -12.00
C VAL A 8 46.93 -9.46 -11.36
N THR A 9 47.13 -10.69 -11.83
CA THR A 9 46.62 -12.01 -11.43
C THR A 9 47.05 -12.48 -10.03
N VAL A 10 46.36 -13.49 -9.44
CA VAL A 10 46.89 -14.83 -9.03
C VAL A 10 45.94 -15.61 -8.09
N ALA A 11 45.66 -16.87 -8.50
CA ALA A 11 45.47 -18.16 -7.75
C ALA A 11 44.52 -18.24 -6.55
N SER A 12 43.53 -19.14 -6.45
CA SER A 12 43.50 -20.63 -6.45
C SER A 12 43.12 -21.14 -5.05
N ALA A 13 42.05 -21.92 -4.94
CA ALA A 13 42.00 -23.16 -4.17
C ALA A 13 40.63 -23.84 -4.36
N ALA A 14 40.65 -25.00 -5.00
CA ALA A 14 39.54 -25.92 -5.11
C ALA A 14 39.43 -26.78 -3.84
N PHE A 15 38.21 -27.12 -3.41
CA PHE A 15 37.96 -28.28 -2.57
C PHE A 15 36.81 -29.10 -3.16
N LEU A 16 37.18 -30.31 -3.60
CA LEU A 16 36.32 -31.42 -4.01
C LEU A 16 35.77 -32.12 -2.75
N GLY A 17 34.49 -32.51 -2.79
CA GLY A 17 33.90 -33.50 -1.88
C GLY A 17 32.85 -34.32 -2.62
N LEU A 18 33.12 -35.62 -2.79
CA LEU A 18 32.42 -36.55 -3.67
C LEU A 18 31.59 -37.56 -2.84
N ALA A 19 30.31 -37.71 -3.20
CA ALA A 19 29.49 -38.92 -3.34
C ALA A 19 29.18 -39.92 -2.18
N ALA A 20 28.01 -40.56 -2.39
CA ALA A 20 27.53 -41.91 -1.99
C ALA A 20 26.55 -41.95 -0.79
N CYS A 21 25.45 -42.70 -0.75
CA CYS A 21 24.67 -43.51 -1.71
C CYS A 21 23.34 -43.86 -1.01
N SER A 22 22.22 -43.95 -1.74
CA SER A 22 20.94 -44.50 -1.25
C SER A 22 20.94 -46.04 -1.26
N PRO A 23 19.97 -46.67 -0.59
CA PRO A 23 18.99 -47.45 -1.36
C PRO A 23 17.53 -47.32 -0.87
N ALA A 24 16.60 -47.53 -1.81
CA ALA A 24 15.15 -47.56 -1.65
C ALA A 24 14.63 -48.91 -1.11
N ALA A 25 13.49 -48.91 -0.40
CA ALA A 25 12.20 -49.46 -0.88
C ALA A 25 11.20 -49.83 0.26
N GLU A 26 9.91 -49.71 -0.07
CA GLU A 26 8.71 -50.39 0.48
C GLU A 26 7.88 -49.77 1.64
N THR A 27 6.74 -49.17 1.24
CA THR A 27 5.41 -49.04 1.92
C THR A 27 4.69 -50.41 1.95
N PRO A 28 3.56 -50.71 2.68
CA PRO A 28 2.58 -49.81 3.32
C PRO A 28 1.84 -50.30 4.62
N ALA A 29 0.90 -49.45 5.08
CA ALA A 29 -0.41 -49.74 5.69
C ALA A 29 -0.61 -49.67 7.23
N THR A 30 -1.39 -48.63 7.60
CA THR A 30 -2.57 -48.64 8.49
C THR A 30 -2.41 -49.08 9.94
N ASP A 31 -2.53 -48.12 10.86
CA ASP A 31 -3.52 -48.23 11.94
C ASP A 31 -3.99 -46.82 12.35
N ALA A 32 -5.30 -46.65 12.45
CA ALA A 32 -5.96 -45.43 12.87
C ALA A 32 -6.44 -45.62 14.30
N THR A 33 -6.03 -44.76 15.25
CA THR A 33 -6.89 -44.49 16.40
C THR A 33 -6.53 -43.18 17.12
N THR A 34 -7.60 -42.43 17.42
CA THR A 34 -7.76 -41.51 18.54
C THR A 34 -7.21 -40.09 18.42
N ALA A 35 -8.15 -39.21 18.08
CA ALA A 35 -8.20 -37.80 18.42
C ALA A 35 -8.00 -37.54 19.93
N ALA A 36 -7.25 -36.50 20.26
CA ALA A 36 -7.72 -35.39 21.10
C ALA A 36 -6.62 -34.33 21.27
N ALA A 37 -6.99 -33.10 20.90
CA ALA A 37 -6.64 -31.83 21.54
C ALA A 37 -5.18 -31.54 21.90
N ASP A 38 -4.54 -30.72 21.07
CA ASP A 38 -3.93 -29.44 21.48
C ASP A 38 -3.58 -28.65 20.20
N PRO A 39 -4.23 -27.52 19.88
CA PRO A 39 -3.77 -26.70 18.78
C PRO A 39 -2.49 -26.01 19.25
N MET A 40 -1.35 -26.60 18.89
CA MET A 40 -0.05 -25.95 18.95
C MET A 40 -0.12 -24.68 18.11
N ALA A 41 -0.32 -23.54 18.77
CA ALA A 41 -0.08 -22.24 18.20
C ALA A 41 1.38 -22.22 17.69
N PRO A 42 1.63 -21.85 16.42
CA PRO A 42 2.96 -21.42 16.06
C PRO A 42 3.14 -20.01 16.65
N ILE A 43 3.87 -20.00 17.75
CA ILE A 43 4.81 -18.96 18.17
C ILE A 43 5.20 -18.03 17.01
N ALA A 44 4.97 -16.75 17.23
CA ALA A 44 5.41 -15.65 16.40
C ALA A 44 6.90 -15.76 16.10
N GLU A 45 7.27 -15.70 14.82
CA GLU A 45 8.60 -15.27 14.41
C GLU A 45 8.54 -14.25 13.26
N PRO A 46 9.50 -13.31 13.22
CA PRO A 46 9.29 -11.95 12.75
C PRO A 46 10.05 -11.68 11.45
N ALA A 47 9.35 -11.44 10.34
CA ALA A 47 9.98 -10.96 9.09
C ALA A 47 8.95 -10.46 8.06
N ALA A 48 8.11 -9.46 8.38
CA ALA A 48 7.42 -8.72 7.33
C ALA A 48 8.35 -7.61 6.83
N ALA A 49 9.34 -7.99 6.03
CA ALA A 49 9.98 -7.04 5.12
C ALA A 49 8.85 -6.37 4.33
N ALA A 50 8.80 -5.04 4.36
CA ALA A 50 7.80 -4.23 3.68
C ALA A 50 7.70 -4.63 2.19
N SER A 51 6.70 -5.46 1.86
CA SER A 51 6.39 -5.95 0.51
C SER A 51 4.95 -6.46 0.48
N GLY A 52 4.03 -5.70 1.07
CA GLY A 52 2.60 -5.96 1.01
C GLY A 52 1.91 -5.06 -0.01
N THR A 53 0.77 -5.50 -0.53
CA THR A 53 -0.22 -4.67 -1.21
C THR A 53 -0.66 -3.51 -0.31
N ILE A 54 -1.31 -2.49 -0.90
CA ILE A 54 -1.80 -1.32 -0.17
C ILE A 54 -2.62 -1.71 1.07
N VAL A 55 -3.43 -2.77 0.95
CA VAL A 55 -4.27 -3.28 2.03
C VAL A 55 -3.42 -3.90 3.16
N GLU A 56 -2.38 -4.66 2.83
CA GLU A 56 -1.49 -5.27 3.82
C GLU A 56 -0.65 -4.22 4.57
N VAL A 57 -0.17 -3.19 3.86
CA VAL A 57 0.54 -2.06 4.49
C VAL A 57 -0.40 -1.30 5.43
N ALA A 58 -1.66 -1.10 5.02
CA ALA A 58 -2.66 -0.46 5.87
C ALA A 58 -3.03 -1.32 7.10
N GLN A 59 -3.14 -2.64 6.95
CA GLN A 59 -3.40 -3.56 8.06
C GLN A 59 -2.25 -3.64 9.07
N GLY A 60 -1.01 -3.49 8.60
CA GLY A 60 0.17 -3.46 9.47
C GLY A 60 0.32 -2.19 10.29
N ASN A 61 -0.50 -1.16 10.07
CA ASN A 61 -0.37 0.14 10.73
C ASN A 61 -1.65 0.51 11.50
N PRO A 62 -1.57 0.78 12.83
CA PRO A 62 -2.73 1.14 13.64
C PRO A 62 -3.44 2.41 13.16
N ASP A 63 -2.75 3.31 12.48
CA ASP A 63 -3.26 4.60 12.00
C ASP A 63 -4.24 4.48 10.82
N PHE A 64 -4.33 3.31 10.17
CA PHE A 64 -5.20 3.07 9.00
C PHE A 64 -6.32 2.04 9.26
N THR A 65 -6.54 1.65 10.51
CA THR A 65 -7.55 0.64 10.90
C THR A 65 -8.97 1.03 10.47
N THR A 66 -9.32 2.32 10.51
CA THR A 66 -10.61 2.84 10.03
C THR A 66 -10.78 2.66 8.52
N LEU A 67 -9.71 2.91 7.76
CA LEU A 67 -9.69 2.74 6.30
C LEU A 67 -9.84 1.26 5.92
N VAL A 68 -9.14 0.35 6.60
CA VAL A 68 -9.28 -1.09 6.36
C VAL A 68 -10.73 -1.53 6.56
N SER A 69 -11.37 -1.08 7.64
CA SER A 69 -12.77 -1.37 7.93
C SER A 69 -13.71 -0.84 6.84
N ALA A 70 -13.45 0.35 6.31
CA ALA A 70 -14.18 0.94 5.20
C ALA A 70 -14.01 0.12 3.90
N VAL A 71 -12.78 -0.23 3.54
CA VAL A 71 -12.47 -1.01 2.33
C VAL A 71 -13.12 -2.41 2.39
N THR A 72 -13.08 -3.07 3.55
CA THR A 72 -13.75 -4.35 3.76
C THR A 72 -15.27 -4.20 3.66
N SER A 73 -15.84 -3.12 4.20
CA SER A 73 -17.28 -2.85 4.11
C SER A 73 -17.73 -2.57 2.67
N ALA A 74 -16.89 -1.90 1.88
CA ALA A 74 -17.13 -1.59 0.47
C ALA A 74 -16.79 -2.74 -0.50
N ASP A 75 -16.26 -3.87 0.00
CA ASP A 75 -15.77 -5.01 -0.79
C ASP A 75 -14.68 -4.62 -1.82
N LEU A 76 -13.98 -3.51 -1.60
CA LEU A 76 -12.96 -2.97 -2.52
C LEU A 76 -11.56 -3.55 -2.30
N ALA A 77 -11.40 -4.45 -1.32
CA ALA A 77 -10.11 -5.07 -1.03
C ALA A 77 -9.52 -5.79 -2.25
N GLY A 78 -10.35 -6.45 -3.06
CA GLY A 78 -9.92 -7.09 -4.30
C GLY A 78 -9.46 -6.11 -5.38
N THR A 79 -10.16 -4.97 -5.51
CA THR A 79 -9.82 -3.93 -6.49
C THR A 79 -8.54 -3.19 -6.10
N LEU A 80 -8.42 -2.82 -4.82
CA LEU A 80 -7.24 -2.14 -4.26
C LEU A 80 -6.04 -3.07 -4.07
N GLY A 81 -6.22 -4.38 -4.17
CA GLY A 81 -5.16 -5.39 -4.21
C GLY A 81 -4.73 -5.80 -5.62
N GLY A 82 -5.31 -5.23 -6.68
CA GLY A 82 -5.03 -5.60 -8.07
C GLY A 82 -3.62 -5.23 -8.57
N THR A 83 -3.24 -5.81 -9.72
CA THR A 83 -1.91 -5.69 -10.37
C THR A 83 -1.73 -4.38 -11.17
N GLY A 84 -2.14 -3.24 -10.61
CA GLY A 84 -1.90 -1.93 -11.21
C GLY A 84 -1.04 -1.08 -10.29
N PRO A 85 -0.19 -0.18 -10.79
CA PRO A 85 0.34 0.87 -9.95
C PRO A 85 -0.78 1.84 -9.58
N PHE A 86 -1.15 1.87 -8.31
CA PHE A 86 -2.11 2.82 -7.77
C PHE A 86 -1.43 3.80 -6.84
N THR A 87 -1.86 5.05 -6.87
CA THR A 87 -1.51 6.03 -5.86
C THR A 87 -2.70 6.22 -4.95
N VAL A 88 -2.55 5.87 -3.68
CA VAL A 88 -3.65 5.94 -2.70
C VAL A 88 -3.35 7.02 -1.68
N PHE A 89 -4.24 8.00 -1.59
CA PHE A 89 -4.21 9.01 -0.55
C PHE A 89 -4.95 8.45 0.67
N ALA A 90 -4.22 7.91 1.64
CA ALA A 90 -4.80 7.24 2.81
C ALA A 90 -4.97 8.22 3.97
N PRO A 91 -6.20 8.60 4.36
CA PRO A 91 -6.42 9.37 5.57
C PRO A 91 -6.02 8.57 6.82
N THR A 92 -5.30 9.22 7.72
CA THR A 92 -5.00 8.68 9.05
C THR A 92 -6.23 8.68 9.95
N ASN A 93 -6.23 7.93 11.05
CA ASN A 93 -7.31 7.99 12.04
C ASN A 93 -7.58 9.42 12.53
N ALA A 94 -6.52 10.23 12.71
CA ALA A 94 -6.66 11.64 13.08
C ALA A 94 -7.43 12.46 12.01
N ALA A 95 -7.27 12.11 10.73
CA ALA A 95 -8.05 12.70 9.65
C ALA A 95 -9.54 12.34 9.76
N PHE A 96 -9.84 11.07 10.08
CA PHE A 96 -11.21 10.62 10.33
C PHE A 96 -11.81 11.26 11.59
N GLU A 97 -11.03 11.60 12.60
CA GLU A 97 -11.53 12.28 13.80
C GLU A 97 -11.95 13.74 13.54
N LYS A 98 -11.37 14.39 12.53
CA LYS A 98 -11.79 15.73 12.09
C LYS A 98 -13.15 15.73 11.39
N VAL A 99 -13.54 14.60 10.81
CA VAL A 99 -14.84 14.45 10.15
C VAL A 99 -15.92 14.19 11.21
N PRO A 100 -17.07 14.88 11.15
CA PRO A 100 -18.17 14.63 12.08
C PRO A 100 -18.56 13.15 12.12
N ALA A 101 -18.76 12.61 13.33
CA ALA A 101 -19.15 11.20 13.51
C ALA A 101 -20.41 10.84 12.72
N ALA A 102 -21.38 11.76 12.64
CA ALA A 102 -22.61 11.58 11.86
C ALA A 102 -22.34 11.30 10.37
N THR A 103 -21.36 11.98 9.76
CA THR A 103 -20.97 11.74 8.37
C THR A 103 -20.29 10.39 8.23
N ARG A 104 -19.38 10.02 9.16
CA ARG A 104 -18.73 8.71 9.13
C ARG A 104 -19.71 7.56 9.27
N GLU A 105 -20.63 7.67 10.24
CA GLU A 105 -21.66 6.66 10.47
C GLU A 105 -22.59 6.52 9.26
N SER A 106 -22.95 7.64 8.62
CA SER A 106 -23.73 7.63 7.39
C SER A 106 -22.99 6.93 6.24
N LEU A 107 -21.68 7.13 6.12
CA LEU A 107 -20.84 6.48 5.10
C LEU A 107 -20.61 4.99 5.39
N MET A 108 -20.54 4.60 6.67
CA MET A 108 -20.42 3.20 7.09
C MET A 108 -21.76 2.47 7.12
N ALA A 109 -22.88 3.18 7.04
CA ALA A 109 -24.20 2.59 6.95
C ALA A 109 -24.36 1.83 5.62
N PRO A 110 -25.18 0.77 5.58
CA PRO A 110 -25.44 0.03 4.34
C PRO A 110 -26.02 0.90 3.23
N ALA A 111 -26.76 1.96 3.57
CA ALA A 111 -27.25 2.96 2.61
C ALA A 111 -26.13 3.80 1.99
N GLY A 112 -25.05 4.06 2.72
CA GLY A 112 -23.88 4.84 2.30
C GLY A 112 -22.80 4.02 1.59
N LYS A 113 -22.99 2.70 1.38
CA LYS A 113 -21.99 1.86 0.69
C LYS A 113 -21.62 2.39 -0.70
N ALA A 114 -22.58 2.92 -1.45
CA ALA A 114 -22.32 3.50 -2.76
C ALA A 114 -21.39 4.73 -2.65
N ASP A 115 -21.64 5.58 -1.66
CA ASP A 115 -20.83 6.76 -1.39
C ASP A 115 -19.44 6.35 -0.85
N LEU A 116 -19.37 5.32 -0.02
CA LEU A 116 -18.11 4.77 0.48
C LEU A 116 -17.24 4.25 -0.67
N THR A 117 -17.83 3.51 -1.61
CA THR A 117 -17.13 3.06 -2.83
C THR A 117 -16.63 4.26 -3.63
N LYS A 118 -17.47 5.27 -3.85
CA LYS A 118 -17.06 6.51 -4.55
C LYS A 118 -15.90 7.21 -3.85
N ILE A 119 -16.00 7.43 -2.54
CA ILE A 119 -14.96 8.06 -1.73
C ILE A 119 -13.65 7.26 -1.82
N LEU A 120 -13.72 5.94 -1.71
CA LEU A 120 -12.53 5.09 -1.81
C LEU A 120 -11.91 5.17 -3.21
N THR A 121 -12.71 5.17 -4.28
CA THR A 121 -12.22 5.38 -5.65
C THR A 121 -11.71 6.80 -5.90
N TYR A 122 -12.18 7.80 -5.16
CA TYR A 122 -11.72 9.18 -5.23
C TYR A 122 -10.35 9.36 -4.57
N HIS A 123 -10.07 8.62 -3.50
CA HIS A 123 -8.73 8.60 -2.88
C HIS A 123 -7.70 7.82 -3.71
N VAL A 124 -8.13 7.15 -4.78
CA VAL A 124 -7.27 6.34 -5.64
C VAL A 124 -7.07 7.06 -6.96
N VAL A 125 -5.79 7.29 -7.29
CA VAL A 125 -5.38 7.80 -8.58
C VAL A 125 -4.69 6.68 -9.35
N PRO A 126 -5.12 6.37 -10.58
CA PRO A 126 -4.44 5.39 -11.41
C PRO A 126 -3.05 5.92 -11.81
N GLY A 127 -2.04 5.05 -11.70
CA GLY A 127 -0.65 5.41 -11.96
C GLY A 127 0.16 5.54 -10.68
N ARG A 128 1.48 5.49 -10.83
CA ARG A 128 2.44 5.68 -9.74
C ARG A 128 2.87 7.14 -9.72
N LEU A 129 2.44 7.88 -8.72
CA LEU A 129 2.81 9.26 -8.51
C LEU A 129 3.52 9.35 -7.17
N THR A 130 4.84 9.52 -7.23
CA THR A 130 5.62 9.83 -6.03
C THR A 130 5.45 11.30 -5.65
N ALA A 131 5.84 11.68 -4.44
CA ALA A 131 5.87 13.08 -4.04
C ALA A 131 6.75 13.90 -4.98
N ALA A 132 7.88 13.34 -5.43
CA ALA A 132 8.77 13.96 -6.40
C ALA A 132 8.08 14.17 -7.76
N ASP A 133 7.36 13.17 -8.28
CA ASP A 133 6.60 13.30 -9.53
C ASP A 133 5.50 14.35 -9.41
N LEU A 134 4.80 14.38 -8.28
CA LEU A 134 3.78 15.39 -8.00
C LEU A 134 4.40 16.78 -7.97
N THR A 135 5.48 16.99 -7.23
CA THR A 135 6.19 18.27 -7.17
C THR A 135 6.67 18.70 -8.56
N ALA A 136 7.25 17.78 -9.34
CA ALA A 136 7.69 18.08 -10.71
C ALA A 136 6.52 18.51 -11.62
N GLN A 137 5.37 17.83 -11.53
CA GLN A 137 4.17 18.21 -12.27
C GLN A 137 3.60 19.56 -11.81
N ILE A 138 3.63 19.83 -10.51
CA ILE A 138 3.17 21.08 -9.91
C ILE A 138 4.04 22.24 -10.41
N GLU A 139 5.37 22.08 -10.39
CA GLU A 139 6.31 23.07 -10.91
C GLU A 139 6.13 23.28 -12.41
N ALA A 140 5.98 22.19 -13.18
CA ALA A 140 5.69 22.27 -14.62
C ALA A 140 4.34 22.94 -14.93
N GLY A 141 3.35 22.75 -14.05
CA GLY A 141 2.02 23.34 -14.13
C GLY A 141 1.90 24.75 -13.57
N GLY A 142 3.01 25.41 -13.22
CA GLY A 142 3.00 26.79 -12.72
C GLY A 142 2.53 26.93 -11.26
N GLY A 143 2.67 25.88 -10.46
CA GLY A 143 2.36 25.86 -9.02
C GLY A 143 1.20 24.94 -8.63
N THR A 144 0.59 24.22 -9.59
CA THR A 144 -0.50 23.28 -9.35
C THR A 144 -0.47 22.12 -10.33
N ALA A 145 -0.84 20.91 -9.90
CA ALA A 145 -1.05 19.74 -10.77
C ALA A 145 -2.47 19.21 -10.60
N THR A 146 -3.15 18.92 -11.71
CA THR A 146 -4.48 18.30 -11.69
C THR A 146 -4.33 16.79 -11.88
N LEU A 147 -4.95 16.03 -10.99
CA LEU A 147 -4.93 14.58 -10.92
C LEU A 147 -6.35 14.07 -11.17
N THR A 148 -6.50 13.10 -12.07
CA THR A 148 -7.79 12.43 -12.31
C THR A 148 -7.85 11.15 -11.49
N THR A 149 -8.90 11.00 -10.68
CA THR A 149 -9.10 9.80 -9.83
C THR A 149 -9.74 8.66 -10.62
N VAL A 150 -9.80 7.47 -10.01
CA VAL A 150 -10.54 6.33 -10.56
C VAL A 150 -12.05 6.59 -10.58
N GLU A 151 -12.56 7.39 -9.64
CA GLU A 151 -13.97 7.79 -9.60
C GLU A 151 -14.37 8.69 -10.77
N GLY A 152 -13.40 9.43 -11.34
CA GLY A 152 -13.59 10.36 -12.44
C GLY A 152 -13.50 11.83 -12.03
N GLY A 153 -13.57 12.12 -10.73
CA GLY A 153 -13.36 13.46 -10.19
C GLY A 153 -11.90 13.90 -10.23
N THR A 154 -11.67 15.20 -10.08
CA THR A 154 -10.35 15.83 -10.19
C THR A 154 -9.81 16.32 -8.84
N LEU A 155 -8.58 15.97 -8.50
CA LEU A 155 -7.87 16.58 -7.36
C LEU A 155 -6.81 17.56 -7.87
N THR A 156 -6.72 18.71 -7.22
CA THR A 156 -5.65 19.66 -7.47
C THR A 156 -4.58 19.49 -6.41
N ALA A 157 -3.43 18.94 -6.77
CA ALA A 157 -2.24 18.92 -5.93
C ALA A 157 -1.45 20.23 -6.04
N ARG A 158 -0.93 20.72 -4.93
CA ARG A 158 -0.08 21.90 -4.82
C ARG A 158 1.08 21.59 -3.89
N ALA A 159 2.27 22.05 -4.22
CA ALA A 159 3.46 21.85 -3.39
C ALA A 159 3.88 23.23 -2.90
N ALA A 160 3.89 23.41 -1.59
CA ALA A 160 4.31 24.64 -0.95
C ALA A 160 5.25 24.29 0.21
N ASN A 161 6.42 24.93 0.26
CA ASN A 161 7.40 24.77 1.34
C ASN A 161 7.83 23.31 1.61
N GLY A 162 7.86 22.46 0.58
CA GLY A 162 8.20 21.05 0.71
C GLY A 162 7.05 20.15 1.22
N THR A 163 5.85 20.69 1.35
CA THR A 163 4.65 19.94 1.71
C THR A 163 3.65 19.94 0.56
N ILE A 164 3.07 18.77 0.27
CA ILE A 164 2.04 18.61 -0.75
C ILE A 164 0.68 18.81 -0.08
N THR A 165 -0.11 19.73 -0.62
CA THR A 165 -1.52 19.98 -0.27
C THR A 165 -2.39 19.59 -1.45
N LEU A 166 -3.36 18.72 -1.22
CA LEU A 166 -4.40 18.37 -2.17
C LEU A 166 -5.64 19.21 -1.90
N THR A 167 -6.30 19.66 -2.96
CA THR A 167 -7.58 20.34 -2.92
C THR A 167 -8.57 19.54 -3.74
N ASP A 168 -9.72 19.24 -3.15
CA ASP A 168 -10.81 18.52 -3.83
C ASP A 168 -11.84 19.44 -4.46
N GLU A 169 -12.83 18.83 -5.11
CA GLU A 169 -13.88 19.54 -5.83
C GLU A 169 -14.86 20.27 -4.89
N ASN A 170 -14.98 19.84 -3.63
CA ASN A 170 -15.74 20.56 -2.60
C ASN A 170 -14.94 21.72 -2.00
N GLY A 171 -13.67 21.90 -2.40
CA GLY A 171 -12.76 22.89 -1.83
C GLY A 171 -12.17 22.47 -0.49
N GLY A 172 -12.32 21.20 -0.09
CA GLY A 172 -11.60 20.64 1.04
C GLY A 172 -10.11 20.60 0.74
N THR A 173 -9.29 20.91 1.75
CA THR A 173 -7.83 20.91 1.63
C THR A 173 -7.25 19.84 2.55
N SER A 174 -6.38 18.99 1.99
CA SER A 174 -5.77 17.88 2.68
C SER A 174 -4.26 17.94 2.50
N THR A 175 -3.52 17.94 3.59
CA THR A 175 -2.06 17.99 3.58
C THR A 175 -1.51 16.58 3.68
N VAL A 176 -0.50 16.28 2.87
CA VAL A 176 0.23 15.00 2.96
C VAL A 176 1.15 15.05 4.16
N ALA A 177 0.84 14.25 5.19
CA ALA A 177 1.63 14.11 6.40
C ALA A 177 2.83 13.17 6.20
N THR A 178 2.64 12.11 5.41
CA THR A 178 3.73 11.18 5.05
C THR A 178 3.53 10.77 3.60
N ALA A 179 4.49 11.12 2.76
CA ALA A 179 4.45 10.77 1.34
C ALA A 179 5.37 9.58 1.04
N ASP A 180 5.20 8.98 -0.13
CA ASP A 180 6.09 7.95 -0.69
C ASP A 180 6.19 6.65 0.12
N VAL A 181 5.10 6.24 0.77
CA VAL A 181 5.05 4.92 1.41
C VAL A 181 4.92 3.86 0.31
N ALA A 182 5.99 3.09 0.10
CA ALA A 182 6.03 2.09 -0.95
C ALA A 182 5.11 0.90 -0.64
N ALA A 183 4.27 0.52 -1.61
CA ALA A 183 3.45 -0.68 -1.59
C ALA A 183 3.72 -1.53 -2.84
N THR A 184 3.48 -2.83 -2.78
CA THR A 184 3.77 -3.77 -3.88
C THR A 184 3.00 -3.41 -5.16
N ASN A 185 1.82 -2.83 -5.02
CA ASN A 185 0.94 -2.40 -6.10
C ASN A 185 0.78 -0.88 -6.17
N GLY A 186 1.72 -0.10 -5.64
CA GLY A 186 1.54 1.35 -5.65
C GLY A 186 2.39 2.19 -4.72
N VAL A 187 1.88 3.39 -4.46
CA VAL A 187 2.41 4.33 -3.47
C VAL A 187 1.25 4.81 -2.61
N ILE A 188 1.46 4.84 -1.30
CA ILE A 188 0.52 5.40 -0.33
C ILE A 188 1.04 6.76 0.12
N HIS A 189 0.14 7.74 0.12
CA HIS A 189 0.38 9.06 0.71
C HIS A 189 -0.58 9.24 1.88
N ALA A 190 -0.05 9.28 3.08
CA ALA A 190 -0.82 9.54 4.28
C ALA A 190 -1.23 11.01 4.33
N ILE A 191 -2.54 11.27 4.45
CA ILE A 191 -3.11 12.63 4.52
C ILE A 191 -3.72 12.91 5.88
N ASP A 192 -3.74 14.19 6.26
CA ASP A 192 -4.25 14.63 7.56
C ASP A 192 -5.77 14.91 7.58
N THR A 193 -6.41 14.97 6.42
CA THR A 193 -7.83 15.29 6.25
C THR A 193 -8.45 14.35 5.20
N VAL A 194 -9.71 13.96 5.36
CA VAL A 194 -10.42 13.07 4.42
C VAL A 194 -10.92 13.88 3.24
N VAL A 195 -10.72 13.37 2.03
CA VAL A 195 -11.15 14.02 0.80
C VAL A 195 -12.53 13.50 0.39
N MET A 196 -13.45 14.40 0.01
CA MET A 196 -14.82 14.01 -0.36
C MET A 196 -15.15 14.44 -1.80
N PRO A 197 -15.73 13.55 -2.63
CA PRO A 197 -16.26 13.90 -3.95
C PRO A 197 -17.56 14.73 -3.81
N ASN A 198 -17.93 15.48 -4.85
CA ASN A 198 -19.15 16.31 -4.92
C ASN A 198 -20.42 15.49 -5.19
#